data_AF-A0AAV9GH14-F1
#
_entry.id   AF-A0AAV9GH14-F1
#
_cell.length_a   1.000
_cell.length_b   1.000
_cell.length_c   1.000
_cell.angle_alpha   90.00
_cell.angle_beta   90.00
_cell.angle_gamma   90.00
#
_symmetry.space_group_name_H-M   'P 1'
#
loop_
_entity.id
_entity.type
_entity.pdbx_description
1 polymer ?
#
loop_
_entity_poly.entity_id
_entity_poly.type
_entity_poly.pdbx_seq_one_letter_code
_entity_poly.pdbx_strand_id
1 'polypeptide(L)'
;MADKRAIAGQLDRLTLYPATPPETVSPNSPTPSVGLPVSGVDKIIARIHNYISGQIEKEEWWCISLGRDEFKAFKARFKVEGNYRWPKYDYFPQLAQFVLRMAGTVNEAVTAGFIRLVTRQLYIIEQSNDQVAADFAQGVLSRGSPEIEAVSGGSHHPDGSFAHRDATELGVILEVSHSQKRQDLLFLADEYILGSNGLTQAVIGIDLQYQGKEARVIVWRPNKTEENGETILVTKKTFEGIFRDANGSLVNGGQDLRIWLKDFGNKLDCPGIQKAQGVTTISFAQLYELVQESEAFDQTRKRRRGSGVGGRMRFSRVEADRRWSSGRRSAYLYLAAVSGGGTKSPRIDWWAD
;
A
#
# COMPACT_ATOMS: atom_id res chain seq x y z
N MET A 1 26.34 13.51 -42.89
CA MET A 1 27.61 13.38 -42.14
C MET A 1 27.68 14.56 -41.17
N ALA A 2 28.25 14.32 -39.97
CA ALA A 2 28.14 15.08 -38.71
C ALA A 2 26.86 14.81 -37.91
N ASP A 3 26.89 14.50 -36.61
CA ASP A 3 27.94 13.97 -35.73
C ASP A 3 27.23 13.29 -34.53
N LYS A 4 27.68 12.09 -34.13
CA LYS A 4 27.00 11.15 -33.21
C LYS A 4 27.52 11.28 -31.76
N ARG A 5 27.55 12.47 -31.18
CA ARG A 5 28.01 12.66 -29.78
C ARG A 5 27.22 13.73 -29.04
N ALA A 6 26.09 13.36 -28.45
CA ALA A 6 25.45 14.13 -27.36
C ALA A 6 24.40 13.33 -26.55
N ILE A 7 24.54 12.01 -26.41
CA ILE A 7 23.63 11.20 -25.57
C ILE A 7 24.48 10.24 -24.73
N ALA A 8 25.20 10.78 -23.75
CA ALA A 8 25.95 9.99 -22.76
C ALA A 8 26.21 10.80 -21.48
N GLY A 9 25.20 11.54 -21.01
CA GLY A 9 25.40 12.53 -19.94
C GLY A 9 24.25 12.64 -18.96
N GLN A 10 23.58 11.54 -18.59
CA GLN A 10 22.62 11.61 -17.46
C GLN A 10 22.30 10.27 -16.76
N LEU A 11 23.21 9.29 -16.79
CA LEU A 11 23.04 8.01 -16.06
C LEU A 11 24.22 7.66 -15.11
N ASP A 12 25.18 8.55 -14.92
CA ASP A 12 26.26 8.35 -13.95
C ASP A 12 26.00 9.14 -12.67
N ARG A 13 25.24 8.56 -11.73
CA ARG A 13 25.27 8.98 -10.31
C ARG A 13 24.67 7.98 -9.32
N LEU A 14 24.95 6.69 -9.50
CA LEU A 14 24.72 5.65 -8.48
C LEU A 14 26.03 4.94 -8.12
N THR A 15 26.97 5.67 -7.52
CA THR A 15 28.14 5.06 -6.88
C THR A 15 28.55 5.84 -5.64
N LEU A 16 28.17 5.36 -4.46
CA LEU A 16 28.85 5.66 -3.20
C LEU A 16 28.68 4.46 -2.27
N TYR A 17 29.70 3.59 -2.19
CA TYR A 17 30.41 3.16 -0.96
C TYR A 17 31.71 2.43 -1.36
N PRO A 18 32.86 2.72 -0.72
CA PRO A 18 34.14 2.11 -1.08
C PRO A 18 34.24 0.65 -0.60
N ALA A 19 34.81 -0.20 -1.46
CA ALA A 19 35.15 -1.59 -1.15
C ALA A 19 36.37 -1.65 -0.22
N THR A 20 36.23 -2.37 0.90
CA THR A 20 37.34 -2.78 1.76
C THR A 20 38.14 -3.91 1.09
N PRO A 21 39.47 -4.01 1.27
CA PRO A 21 40.30 -5.02 0.61
C PRO A 21 40.09 -6.43 1.23
N PRO A 22 40.33 -7.52 0.48
CA PRO A 22 40.19 -8.87 1.01
C PRO A 22 41.39 -9.24 1.92
N GLU A 23 41.08 -9.79 3.10
CA GLU A 23 42.04 -10.43 3.98
C GLU A 23 42.55 -11.75 3.37
N THR A 24 43.84 -12.01 3.58
CA THR A 24 44.61 -13.18 3.14
C THR A 24 44.09 -14.49 3.72
N VAL A 25 43.85 -15.47 2.83
CA VAL A 25 43.41 -16.83 3.14
C VAL A 25 44.56 -17.65 3.74
N SER A 26 44.36 -18.21 4.94
CA SER A 26 45.22 -19.27 5.48
C SER A 26 44.79 -20.64 4.94
N PRO A 27 45.71 -21.50 4.49
CA PRO A 27 45.38 -22.81 3.94
C PRO A 27 45.29 -23.81 5.10
N ASN A 28 44.08 -24.16 5.53
CA ASN A 28 43.70 -25.45 6.16
C ASN A 28 42.32 -25.31 6.81
N SER A 29 41.27 -25.45 6.01
CA SER A 29 39.91 -25.72 6.51
C SER A 29 39.22 -26.73 5.58
N PRO A 30 38.47 -27.70 6.14
CA PRO A 30 37.89 -28.81 5.40
C PRO A 30 36.84 -28.35 4.39
N THR A 31 36.79 -29.03 3.26
CA THR A 31 35.95 -28.73 2.10
C THR A 31 34.46 -28.69 2.50
N PRO A 32 33.75 -27.56 2.34
CA PRO A 32 32.31 -27.54 2.53
C PRO A 32 31.65 -28.27 1.34
N SER A 33 30.72 -29.18 1.64
CA SER A 33 29.83 -29.75 0.64
C SER A 33 29.16 -28.61 -0.13
N VAL A 34 29.31 -28.59 -1.45
CA VAL A 34 28.66 -27.63 -2.34
C VAL A 34 27.16 -27.85 -2.27
N GLY A 35 26.49 -27.19 -1.34
CA GLY A 35 25.05 -27.03 -1.35
C GLY A 35 24.68 -26.22 -2.60
N LEU A 36 23.72 -26.71 -3.39
CA LEU A 36 23.16 -25.95 -4.50
C LEU A 36 22.78 -24.54 -4.01
N PRO A 37 23.04 -23.48 -4.79
CA PRO A 37 22.66 -22.13 -4.39
C PRO A 37 21.15 -22.09 -4.15
N VAL A 38 20.74 -21.80 -2.91
CA VAL A 38 19.34 -21.64 -2.54
C VAL A 38 18.73 -20.56 -3.43
N SER A 39 17.70 -20.92 -4.19
CA SER A 39 17.05 -20.01 -5.14
C SER A 39 16.54 -18.74 -4.44
N GLY A 40 16.46 -17.62 -5.15
CA GLY A 40 15.89 -16.38 -4.60
C GLY A 40 14.45 -16.61 -4.09
N VAL A 41 13.71 -17.47 -4.80
CA VAL A 41 12.35 -17.89 -4.44
C VAL A 41 12.31 -18.57 -3.08
N ASP A 42 13.17 -19.56 -2.82
CA ASP A 42 13.19 -20.27 -1.54
C ASP A 42 13.52 -19.35 -0.37
N LYS A 43 14.42 -18.38 -0.57
CA LYS A 43 14.74 -17.35 0.43
C LYS A 43 13.52 -16.50 0.76
N ILE A 44 12.75 -16.08 -0.26
CA ILE A 44 11.53 -15.30 -0.08
C ILE A 44 10.49 -16.11 0.71
N ILE A 45 10.22 -17.35 0.30
CA ILE A 45 9.23 -18.21 0.96
C ILE A 45 9.62 -18.47 2.42
N ALA A 46 10.89 -18.80 2.68
CA ALA A 46 11.40 -18.96 4.04
C ALA A 46 11.24 -17.67 4.88
N ARG A 47 11.55 -16.49 4.31
CA ARG A 47 11.37 -15.20 4.98
C ARG A 47 9.90 -14.96 5.34
N ILE A 48 8.98 -15.24 4.42
CA ILE A 48 7.54 -15.09 4.65
C ILE A 48 7.06 -16.01 5.78
N HIS A 49 7.47 -17.29 5.77
CA HIS A 49 7.11 -18.21 6.85
C HIS A 49 7.65 -17.76 8.20
N ASN A 50 8.91 -17.35 8.25
CA ASN A 50 9.54 -16.85 9.47
C ASN A 50 8.83 -15.59 9.99
N TYR A 51 8.34 -14.72 9.10
CA TYR A 51 7.55 -13.56 9.51
C TYR A 51 6.20 -13.99 10.10
N ILE A 52 5.46 -14.85 9.40
CA ILE A 52 4.13 -15.29 9.83
C ILE A 52 4.22 -16.05 11.16
N SER A 53 5.30 -16.79 11.40
CA SER A 53 5.56 -17.51 12.66
C SER A 53 6.08 -16.61 13.79
N GLY A 54 6.41 -15.34 13.51
CA GLY A 54 6.96 -14.40 14.49
C GLY A 54 8.41 -14.67 14.87
N GLN A 55 9.15 -15.42 14.05
CA GLN A 55 10.56 -15.77 14.27
C GLN A 55 11.55 -14.66 13.88
N ILE A 56 11.10 -13.69 13.08
CA ILE A 56 11.91 -12.55 12.66
C ILE A 56 11.24 -11.24 13.07
N GLU A 57 12.07 -10.25 13.40
CA GLU A 57 11.57 -8.90 13.65
C GLU A 57 10.93 -8.31 12.39
N LYS A 58 9.97 -7.42 12.62
CA LYS A 58 9.23 -6.74 11.56
C LYS A 58 10.10 -5.62 10.98
N GLU A 59 11.06 -5.97 10.15
CA GLU A 59 11.61 -5.00 9.19
C GLU A 59 10.47 -4.62 8.23
N GLU A 60 10.10 -3.34 8.17
CA GLU A 60 8.97 -2.87 7.35
C GLU A 60 9.20 -3.09 5.84
N TRP A 61 10.44 -3.37 5.45
CA TRP A 61 10.86 -3.50 4.08
C TRP A 61 12.07 -4.39 3.96
N TRP A 62 11.90 -5.53 3.29
CA TRP A 62 12.98 -6.46 3.02
C TRP A 62 13.17 -6.63 1.52
N CYS A 63 14.37 -6.28 1.02
CA CYS A 63 14.70 -6.37 -0.40
C CYS A 63 15.59 -7.57 -0.70
N ILE A 64 15.38 -8.18 -1.86
CA ILE A 64 16.29 -9.17 -2.43
C ILE A 64 16.36 -8.98 -3.95
N SER A 65 17.53 -9.25 -4.55
CA SER A 65 17.61 -9.33 -6.01
C SER A 65 16.89 -10.59 -6.49
N LEU A 66 16.02 -10.43 -7.47
CA LEU A 66 15.21 -11.49 -8.05
C LEU A 66 15.04 -11.24 -9.55
N GLY A 67 15.53 -12.17 -10.38
CA GLY A 67 15.35 -12.08 -11.84
C GLY A 67 13.89 -12.27 -12.26
N ARG A 68 13.55 -11.93 -13.50
CA ARG A 68 12.17 -12.06 -14.03
C ARG A 68 11.67 -13.51 -14.00
N ASP A 69 12.52 -14.46 -14.37
CA ASP A 69 12.17 -15.89 -14.37
C ASP A 69 11.97 -16.43 -12.94
N GLU A 70 12.82 -16.00 -12.01
CA GLU A 70 12.63 -16.32 -10.59
C GLU A 70 11.37 -15.67 -10.02
N PHE A 71 11.05 -14.43 -10.41
CA PHE A 71 9.80 -13.79 -10.01
C PHE A 71 8.57 -14.53 -10.55
N LYS A 72 8.62 -15.01 -11.80
CA LYS A 72 7.57 -15.85 -12.37
C LYS A 72 7.41 -17.16 -11.60
N ALA A 73 8.53 -17.79 -11.21
CA ALA A 73 8.51 -18.98 -10.37
C ALA A 73 7.95 -18.69 -8.97
N PHE A 74 8.32 -17.56 -8.36
CA PHE A 74 7.72 -17.08 -7.12
C PHE A 74 6.21 -16.88 -7.24
N LYS A 75 5.71 -16.19 -8.27
CA LYS A 75 4.27 -15.98 -8.50
C LYS A 75 3.51 -17.30 -8.65
N ALA A 76 4.07 -18.27 -9.37
CA ALA A 76 3.47 -19.59 -9.51
C ALA A 76 3.35 -20.29 -8.15
N ARG A 77 4.40 -20.23 -7.32
CA ARG A 77 4.42 -20.81 -5.97
C ARG A 77 3.51 -20.06 -5.00
N PHE A 78 3.51 -18.73 -5.03
CA PHE A 78 2.65 -17.85 -4.23
C PHE A 78 1.16 -18.14 -4.49
N LYS A 79 0.76 -18.43 -5.74
CA LYS A 79 -0.63 -18.81 -6.05
C LYS A 79 -1.06 -20.12 -5.39
N VAL A 80 -0.12 -21.04 -5.13
CA VAL A 80 -0.41 -22.36 -4.56
C VAL A 80 -0.28 -22.37 -3.03
N GLU A 81 0.77 -21.73 -2.50
CA GLU A 81 1.12 -21.73 -1.08
C GLU A 81 0.59 -20.50 -0.32
N GLY A 82 0.29 -19.43 -1.06
CA GLY A 82 -0.16 -18.16 -0.53
C GLY A 82 -1.47 -18.26 0.23
N ASN A 83 -1.59 -17.45 1.28
CA ASN A 83 -2.85 -17.27 1.99
C ASN A 83 -3.00 -15.82 2.46
N TYR A 84 -4.17 -15.51 3.02
CA TYR A 84 -4.55 -14.15 3.45
C TYR A 84 -3.62 -13.51 4.51
N ARG A 85 -2.69 -14.27 5.12
CA ARG A 85 -1.70 -13.75 6.08
C ARG A 85 -0.38 -13.35 5.43
N TRP A 86 -0.20 -13.64 4.14
CA TRP A 86 1.05 -13.34 3.47
C TRP A 86 1.22 -11.81 3.32
N PRO A 87 2.45 -11.29 3.49
CA PRO A 87 2.69 -9.87 3.36
C PRO A 87 2.48 -9.40 1.92
N LYS A 88 2.23 -8.10 1.78
CA LYS A 88 2.28 -7.45 0.47
C LYS A 88 3.70 -7.53 -0.09
N TYR A 89 3.83 -7.45 -1.40
CA TYR A 89 5.13 -7.35 -2.04
C TYR A 89 5.07 -6.45 -3.27
N ASP A 90 6.23 -5.91 -3.63
CA ASP A 90 6.43 -5.23 -4.89
C ASP A 90 7.57 -5.92 -5.65
N TYR A 91 7.47 -5.92 -6.99
CA TYR A 91 8.52 -6.38 -7.88
C TYR A 91 8.85 -5.30 -8.90
N PHE A 92 10.13 -4.95 -8.96
CA PHE A 92 10.68 -3.91 -9.83
C PHE A 92 11.58 -4.58 -10.88
N PRO A 93 11.07 -4.89 -12.10
CA PRO A 93 11.81 -5.63 -13.10
C PRO A 93 13.06 -4.91 -13.60
N GLN A 94 13.01 -3.57 -13.65
CA GLN A 94 14.13 -2.73 -14.09
C GLN A 94 15.32 -2.84 -13.13
N LEU A 95 15.04 -3.06 -11.84
CA LEU A 95 16.03 -3.22 -10.79
C LEU A 95 16.35 -4.69 -10.48
N ALA A 96 15.64 -5.63 -11.13
CA ALA A 96 15.61 -7.04 -10.76
C ALA A 96 15.48 -7.22 -9.24
N GLN A 97 14.50 -6.53 -8.65
CA GLN A 97 14.37 -6.41 -7.20
C GLN A 97 12.98 -6.82 -6.74
N PHE A 98 12.94 -7.73 -5.77
CA PHE A 98 11.74 -8.08 -5.02
C PHE A 98 11.77 -7.41 -3.67
N VAL A 99 10.63 -6.88 -3.27
CA VAL A 99 10.42 -6.22 -1.99
C VAL A 99 9.29 -6.92 -1.26
N LEU A 100 9.57 -7.42 -0.07
CA LEU A 100 8.54 -7.84 0.87
C LEU A 100 8.15 -6.64 1.75
N ARG A 101 6.89 -6.22 1.67
CA ARG A 101 6.32 -5.09 2.41
C ARG A 101 5.66 -5.58 3.69
N MET A 102 6.26 -5.22 4.81
CA MET A 102 5.71 -5.51 6.13
C MET A 102 5.06 -4.24 6.65
N ALA A 103 3.79 -4.03 6.29
CA ALA A 103 3.08 -2.82 6.70
C ALA A 103 3.14 -2.66 8.23
N GLY A 104 3.72 -1.55 8.68
CA GLY A 104 3.73 -1.14 10.08
C GLY A 104 2.32 -0.77 10.53
N THR A 105 2.04 -0.90 11.84
CA THR A 105 0.72 -0.54 12.40
C THR A 105 0.32 0.89 12.05
N VAL A 106 1.30 1.81 12.02
CA VAL A 106 1.07 3.22 11.69
C VAL A 106 0.67 3.38 10.22
N ASN A 107 1.36 2.74 9.29
CA ASN A 107 1.04 2.81 7.87
C ASN A 107 -0.36 2.25 7.57
N GLU A 108 -0.71 1.11 8.16
CA GLU A 108 -2.05 0.52 8.01
C GLU A 108 -3.15 1.44 8.58
N ALA A 109 -2.91 2.04 9.74
CA ALA A 109 -3.87 2.95 10.38
C ALA A 109 -4.04 4.27 9.59
N VAL A 110 -2.94 4.86 9.11
CA VAL A 110 -2.97 6.04 8.23
C VAL A 110 -3.71 5.71 6.93
N THR A 111 -3.41 4.57 6.31
CA THR A 111 -4.10 4.12 5.09
C THR A 111 -5.62 4.00 5.33
N ALA A 112 -6.03 3.28 6.36
CA ALA A 112 -7.44 3.07 6.68
C ALA A 112 -8.17 4.38 7.00
N GLY A 113 -7.55 5.27 7.78
CA GLY A 113 -8.16 6.55 8.12
C GLY A 113 -8.19 7.53 6.96
N PHE A 114 -7.19 7.52 6.06
CA PHE A 114 -7.24 8.29 4.81
C PHE A 114 -8.40 7.82 3.93
N ILE A 115 -8.54 6.50 3.75
CA ILE A 115 -9.65 5.92 2.99
C ILE A 115 -11.00 6.38 3.57
N ARG A 116 -11.12 6.36 4.90
CA ARG A 116 -12.31 6.85 5.61
C ARG A 116 -12.59 8.33 5.36
N LEU A 117 -11.55 9.19 5.34
CA LEU A 117 -11.71 10.62 5.07
C LEU A 117 -12.22 10.88 3.65
N VAL A 118 -11.63 10.22 2.64
CA VAL A 118 -12.09 10.32 1.24
C VAL A 118 -13.53 9.82 1.11
N THR A 119 -13.83 8.65 1.67
CA THR A 119 -15.18 8.05 1.62
C THR A 119 -16.22 8.97 2.25
N ARG A 120 -15.90 9.63 3.37
CA ARG A 120 -16.80 10.61 4.00
C ARG A 120 -17.07 11.81 3.10
N GLN A 121 -16.06 12.32 2.41
CA GLN A 121 -16.24 13.43 1.47
C GLN A 121 -17.09 13.02 0.26
N LEU A 122 -16.89 11.82 -0.27
CA LEU A 122 -17.74 11.26 -1.34
C LEU A 122 -19.20 11.17 -0.87
N TYR A 123 -19.44 10.66 0.34
CA TYR A 123 -20.79 10.62 0.93
C TYR A 123 -21.44 12.00 1.04
N ILE A 124 -20.67 13.05 1.37
CA ILE A 124 -21.21 14.42 1.40
C ILE A 124 -21.61 14.89 0.00
N ILE A 125 -20.82 14.56 -1.02
CA ILE A 125 -21.11 14.90 -2.43
C ILE A 125 -22.35 14.14 -2.93
N GLU A 126 -22.52 12.88 -2.56
CA GLU A 126 -23.71 12.06 -2.86
C GLU A 126 -25.00 12.69 -2.36
N GLN A 127 -24.95 13.49 -1.29
CA GLN A 127 -26.11 14.17 -0.71
C GLN A 127 -26.28 15.62 -1.22
N SER A 128 -25.49 16.04 -2.21
CA SER A 128 -25.55 17.40 -2.75
C SER A 128 -26.70 17.59 -3.75
N ASN A 129 -27.11 18.85 -3.98
CA ASN A 129 -28.13 19.18 -4.99
C ASN A 129 -27.61 19.10 -6.44
N ASP A 130 -26.31 18.88 -6.65
CA ASP A 130 -25.74 18.63 -7.97
C ASP A 130 -25.92 17.15 -8.29
N GLN A 131 -27.01 16.82 -8.99
CA GLN A 131 -27.36 15.44 -9.32
C GLN A 131 -26.25 14.72 -10.10
N VAL A 132 -25.52 15.43 -10.96
CA VAL A 132 -24.45 14.81 -11.76
C VAL A 132 -23.26 14.45 -10.88
N ALA A 133 -22.89 15.34 -9.95
CA ALA A 133 -21.84 15.07 -8.98
C ALA A 133 -22.25 13.94 -8.00
N ALA A 134 -23.50 13.98 -7.53
CA ALA A 134 -24.06 13.00 -6.61
C ALA A 134 -24.09 11.59 -7.21
N ASP A 135 -24.64 11.44 -8.42
CA ASP A 135 -24.72 10.15 -9.12
C ASP A 135 -23.33 9.56 -9.39
N PHE A 136 -22.37 10.41 -9.79
CA PHE A 136 -21.01 9.98 -10.02
C PHE A 136 -20.32 9.56 -8.71
N ALA A 137 -20.45 10.35 -7.64
CA ALA A 137 -19.86 10.03 -6.34
C ALA A 137 -20.37 8.69 -5.79
N GLN A 138 -21.67 8.39 -5.97
CA GLN A 138 -22.28 7.13 -5.56
C GLN A 138 -21.66 5.91 -6.26
N GLY A 139 -21.08 6.10 -7.44
CA GLY A 139 -20.38 5.05 -8.16
C GLY A 139 -18.93 4.85 -7.75
N VAL A 140 -18.35 5.71 -6.91
CA VAL A 140 -16.97 5.59 -6.46
C VAL A 140 -16.86 4.60 -5.31
N LEU A 141 -16.03 3.57 -5.48
CA LEU A 141 -15.82 2.52 -4.50
C LEU A 141 -14.36 2.49 -4.05
N SER A 142 -14.13 2.27 -2.75
CA SER A 142 -12.81 1.86 -2.27
C SER A 142 -12.52 0.44 -2.74
N ARG A 143 -11.37 0.23 -3.38
CA ARG A 143 -10.93 -1.08 -3.90
C ARG A 143 -9.87 -1.74 -3.01
N GLY A 144 -9.49 -1.09 -1.91
CA GLY A 144 -8.48 -1.60 -0.98
C GLY A 144 -7.10 -1.60 -1.62
N SER A 145 -6.39 -2.73 -1.51
CA SER A 145 -5.00 -2.92 -1.94
C SER A 145 -4.88 -4.02 -3.01
N PRO A 146 -5.51 -3.87 -4.19
CA PRO A 146 -5.45 -4.90 -5.23
C PRO A 146 -4.01 -5.07 -5.72
N GLU A 147 -3.67 -6.27 -6.16
CA GLU A 147 -2.42 -6.48 -6.91
C GLU A 147 -2.57 -5.88 -8.31
N ILE A 148 -1.58 -5.10 -8.74
CA ILE A 148 -1.50 -4.50 -10.08
C ILE A 148 -0.29 -5.08 -10.78
N GLU A 149 -0.50 -5.69 -11.95
CA GLU A 149 0.58 -6.09 -12.83
C GLU A 149 0.97 -4.91 -13.71
N ALA A 150 2.22 -4.48 -13.60
CA ALA A 150 2.71 -3.34 -14.37
C ALA A 150 3.13 -3.77 -15.77
N VAL A 151 2.98 -2.87 -16.75
CA VAL A 151 3.36 -3.12 -18.16
C VAL A 151 4.84 -3.49 -18.30
N SER A 152 5.69 -3.00 -17.40
CA SER A 152 7.11 -3.34 -17.32
C SER A 152 7.39 -4.83 -17.00
N GLY A 153 6.35 -5.58 -16.62
CA GLY A 153 6.41 -6.91 -16.01
C GLY A 153 6.52 -6.86 -14.48
N GLY A 154 6.30 -5.68 -13.89
CA GLY A 154 6.31 -5.45 -12.44
C GLY A 154 5.03 -5.94 -11.79
N SER A 155 5.02 -5.94 -10.47
CA SER A 155 3.84 -6.35 -9.69
C SER A 155 3.82 -5.53 -8.42
N HIS A 156 2.74 -4.78 -8.20
CA HIS A 156 2.67 -3.82 -7.11
C HIS A 156 1.39 -3.95 -6.31
N HIS A 157 1.47 -3.67 -5.01
CA HIS A 157 0.32 -3.68 -4.11
C HIS A 157 0.15 -2.29 -3.48
N PRO A 158 -0.65 -1.40 -4.09
CA PRO A 158 -0.97 -0.11 -3.47
C PRO A 158 -1.48 -0.25 -2.04
N ASP A 159 -1.23 0.78 -1.23
CA ASP A 159 -1.75 0.81 0.14
C ASP A 159 -3.26 1.02 0.17
N GLY A 160 -3.77 1.92 -0.66
CA GLY A 160 -5.19 2.13 -0.85
C GLY A 160 -5.53 2.48 -2.29
N SER A 161 -6.79 2.31 -2.67
CA SER A 161 -7.24 2.67 -4.00
C SER A 161 -8.74 2.92 -4.07
N PHE A 162 -9.13 3.68 -5.08
CA PHE A 162 -10.51 3.97 -5.43
C PHE A 162 -10.73 3.87 -6.93
N ALA A 163 -11.91 3.42 -7.32
CA ALA A 163 -12.34 3.40 -8.71
C ALA A 163 -13.84 3.59 -8.79
N HIS A 164 -14.30 4.31 -9.80
CA HIS A 164 -15.70 4.29 -10.20
C HIS A 164 -16.11 2.88 -10.62
N ARG A 165 -17.37 2.49 -10.38
CA ARG A 165 -17.88 1.14 -10.67
C ARG A 165 -17.78 0.75 -12.15
N ASP A 166 -17.82 1.77 -13.02
CA ASP A 166 -17.74 1.61 -14.47
C ASP A 166 -16.30 1.67 -15.01
N ALA A 167 -15.33 2.07 -14.19
CA ALA A 167 -13.93 2.18 -14.62
C ALA A 167 -13.27 0.80 -14.73
N THR A 168 -12.48 0.61 -15.80
CA THR A 168 -11.69 -0.61 -16.01
C THR A 168 -10.42 -0.62 -15.16
N GLU A 169 -9.90 0.56 -14.84
CA GLU A 169 -8.68 0.77 -14.05
C GLU A 169 -8.97 1.50 -12.73
N LEU A 170 -8.00 1.43 -11.81
CA LEU A 170 -8.04 2.23 -10.58
C LEU A 170 -7.88 3.71 -10.93
N GLY A 171 -8.81 4.56 -10.48
CA GLY A 171 -8.77 6.00 -10.73
C GLY A 171 -7.79 6.72 -9.81
N VAL A 172 -7.89 6.45 -8.49
CA VAL A 172 -7.02 7.04 -7.47
C VAL A 172 -6.28 5.94 -6.72
N ILE A 173 -4.96 6.09 -6.58
CA ILE A 173 -4.09 5.21 -5.82
C ILE A 173 -3.45 5.97 -4.66
N LEU A 174 -3.34 5.32 -3.50
CA LEU A 174 -2.67 5.81 -2.30
C LEU A 174 -1.46 4.92 -2.00
N GLU A 175 -0.31 5.56 -1.76
CA GLU A 175 0.89 4.94 -1.20
C GLU A 175 1.27 5.67 0.09
N VAL A 176 1.51 4.92 1.15
CA VAL A 176 2.04 5.43 2.42
C VAL A 176 3.46 4.91 2.56
N SER A 177 4.41 5.81 2.39
CA SER A 177 5.83 5.48 2.37
C SER A 177 6.57 6.09 3.56
N HIS A 178 7.75 5.53 3.83
CA HIS A 178 8.70 6.12 4.74
C HIS A 178 9.76 6.93 3.96
N SER A 179 10.19 8.07 4.50
CA SER A 179 11.05 9.05 3.81
C SER A 179 12.32 8.54 3.16
N GLN A 180 12.84 7.38 3.59
CA GLN A 180 13.96 6.71 2.93
C GLN A 180 13.66 6.33 1.46
N LYS A 181 12.37 6.32 1.08
CA LYS A 181 11.85 5.78 -0.18
C LYS A 181 11.00 6.80 -0.93
N ARG A 182 11.28 8.09 -0.73
CA ARG A 182 10.58 9.16 -1.44
C ARG A 182 10.76 9.07 -2.96
N GLN A 183 11.92 8.61 -3.43
CA GLN A 183 12.17 8.42 -4.86
C GLN A 183 11.30 7.28 -5.44
N ASP A 184 11.07 6.23 -4.65
CA ASP A 184 10.21 5.09 -5.05
C ASP A 184 8.76 5.53 -5.27
N LEU A 185 8.27 6.56 -4.58
CA LEU A 185 6.92 7.08 -4.80
C LEU A 185 6.72 7.65 -6.21
N LEU A 186 7.74 8.34 -6.77
CA LEU A 186 7.66 8.82 -8.15
C LEU A 186 7.68 7.65 -9.13
N PHE A 187 8.55 6.67 -8.89
CA PHE A 187 8.63 5.48 -9.74
C PHE A 187 7.31 4.69 -9.73
N LEU A 188 6.70 4.49 -8.56
CA LEU A 188 5.38 3.87 -8.44
C LEU A 188 4.31 4.71 -9.16
N ALA A 189 4.34 6.03 -9.01
CA ALA A 189 3.41 6.90 -9.73
C ALA A 189 3.56 6.76 -11.26
N ASP A 190 4.78 6.64 -11.77
CA ASP A 190 5.05 6.35 -13.19
C ASP A 190 4.49 5.00 -13.62
N GLU A 191 4.78 3.92 -12.89
CA GLU A 191 4.26 2.58 -13.23
C GLU A 191 2.73 2.54 -13.21
N TYR A 192 2.07 3.22 -12.27
CA TYR A 192 0.61 3.27 -12.21
C TYR A 192 0.01 4.15 -13.32
N ILE A 193 0.49 5.38 -13.48
CA ILE A 193 -0.11 6.34 -14.42
C ILE A 193 0.25 5.98 -15.86
N LEU A 194 1.51 5.67 -16.16
CA LEU A 194 1.93 5.31 -17.50
C LEU A 194 1.53 3.88 -17.84
N GLY A 195 1.60 2.94 -16.88
CA GLY A 195 1.21 1.55 -17.10
C GLY A 195 -0.29 1.38 -17.37
N SER A 196 -1.14 2.25 -16.82
CA SER A 196 -2.56 2.32 -17.14
C SER A 196 -2.87 3.19 -18.36
N ASN A 197 -1.87 3.65 -19.12
CA ASN A 197 -2.04 4.60 -20.24
C ASN A 197 -2.83 5.87 -19.83
N GLY A 198 -2.61 6.33 -18.60
CA GLY A 198 -3.25 7.51 -18.04
C GLY A 198 -4.70 7.30 -17.66
N LEU A 199 -5.15 6.06 -17.44
CA LEU A 199 -6.49 5.77 -16.90
C LEU A 199 -6.52 5.93 -15.38
N THR A 200 -5.42 5.66 -14.68
CA THR A 200 -5.19 6.16 -13.32
C THR A 200 -4.98 7.67 -13.37
N GLN A 201 -5.90 8.42 -12.77
CA GLN A 201 -5.92 9.89 -12.85
C GLN A 201 -5.20 10.56 -11.68
N ALA A 202 -5.00 9.88 -10.55
CA ALA A 202 -4.22 10.41 -9.45
C ALA A 202 -3.49 9.33 -8.65
N VAL A 203 -2.24 9.62 -8.31
CA VAL A 203 -1.47 8.86 -7.31
C VAL A 203 -1.14 9.81 -6.16
N ILE A 204 -1.47 9.41 -4.94
CA ILE A 204 -1.29 10.18 -3.72
C ILE A 204 -0.24 9.48 -2.88
N GLY A 205 0.88 10.15 -2.64
CA GLY A 205 1.93 9.68 -1.74
C GLY A 205 1.82 10.40 -0.40
N ILE A 206 1.66 9.65 0.70
CA ILE A 206 1.88 10.15 2.05
C ILE A 206 3.29 9.71 2.48
N ASP A 207 4.17 10.67 2.67
CA ASP A 207 5.55 10.45 3.07
C ASP A 207 5.68 10.70 4.58
N LEU A 208 5.88 9.63 5.35
CA LEU A 208 6.09 9.67 6.80
C LEU A 208 7.57 9.48 7.12
N GLN A 209 8.21 10.48 7.74
CA GLN A 209 9.64 10.39 8.02
C GLN A 209 9.99 9.22 8.95
N TYR A 210 10.94 8.38 8.53
CA TYR A 210 11.36 7.19 9.30
C TYR A 210 12.10 7.57 10.60
N GLN A 211 13.03 8.52 10.50
CA GLN A 211 13.85 9.04 11.60
C GLN A 211 13.51 10.51 11.85
N GLY A 212 12.27 10.76 12.25
CA GLY A 212 11.81 12.10 12.58
C GLY A 212 10.30 12.11 12.71
N LYS A 213 9.74 13.31 12.63
CA LYS A 213 8.30 13.52 12.69
C LYS A 213 7.76 14.23 11.46
N GLU A 214 8.59 14.60 10.49
CA GLU A 214 8.07 15.28 9.31
C GLU A 214 7.09 14.38 8.55
N ALA A 215 6.02 14.97 8.02
CA ALA A 215 5.09 14.28 7.15
C ALA A 215 4.60 15.19 6.02
N ARG A 216 4.55 14.62 4.82
CA ARG A 216 4.17 15.31 3.59
C ARG A 216 3.13 14.54 2.82
N VAL A 217 2.40 15.26 1.98
CA VAL A 217 1.54 14.68 0.95
C VAL A 217 1.96 15.19 -0.42
N ILE A 218 2.00 14.29 -1.39
CA ILE A 218 2.40 14.56 -2.77
C ILE A 218 1.34 13.96 -3.69
N VAL A 219 0.98 14.67 -4.77
CA VAL A 219 0.01 14.17 -5.75
C VAL A 219 0.59 14.23 -7.15
N TRP A 220 0.56 13.09 -7.83
CA TRP A 220 0.89 12.96 -9.25
C TRP A 220 -0.36 12.72 -10.07
N ARG A 221 -0.41 13.30 -11.28
CA ARG A 221 -1.50 13.13 -12.24
C ARG A 221 -0.95 12.96 -13.65
N PRO A 222 -1.69 12.28 -14.56
CA PRO A 222 -1.33 12.22 -15.97
C PRO A 222 -1.34 13.63 -16.57
N ASN A 223 -0.35 13.93 -17.38
CA ASN A 223 -0.26 15.14 -18.16
C ASN A 223 0.12 14.77 -19.60
N LYS A 224 -0.59 15.33 -20.58
CA LYS A 224 -0.25 15.15 -21.99
C LYS A 224 0.53 16.38 -22.46
N THR A 225 1.69 16.15 -23.06
CA THR A 225 2.52 17.19 -23.68
C THR A 225 2.71 16.89 -25.15
N GLU A 226 2.86 17.93 -25.97
CA GLU A 226 3.23 17.78 -27.37
C GLU A 226 4.76 17.92 -27.49
N GLU A 227 5.41 16.91 -28.07
CA GLU A 227 6.84 16.94 -28.38
C GLU A 227 7.05 16.41 -29.80
N ASN A 228 7.70 17.21 -30.66
CA ASN A 228 7.94 16.87 -32.08
C ASN A 228 6.67 16.49 -32.88
N GLY A 229 5.50 16.99 -32.49
CA GLY A 229 4.22 16.66 -33.12
C GLY A 229 3.57 15.37 -32.63
N GLU A 230 4.13 14.74 -31.59
CA GLU A 230 3.56 13.58 -30.91
C GLU A 230 3.04 13.96 -29.52
N THR A 231 1.85 13.44 -29.18
CA THR A 231 1.31 13.56 -27.83
C THR A 231 1.97 12.54 -26.91
N ILE A 232 2.81 13.01 -25.97
CA ILE A 232 3.47 12.20 -24.96
C ILE A 232 2.69 12.27 -23.65
N LEU A 233 2.41 11.10 -23.05
CA LEU A 233 1.88 11.00 -21.70
C LEU A 233 3.04 11.00 -20.69
N VAL A 234 3.00 11.92 -19.73
CA VAL A 234 3.97 12.01 -18.63
C VAL A 234 3.27 12.06 -17.28
N THR A 235 3.92 11.53 -16.26
CA THR A 235 3.50 11.71 -14.87
C THR A 235 3.97 13.07 -14.38
N LYS A 236 3.04 13.89 -13.87
CA LYS A 236 3.36 15.23 -13.36
C LYS A 236 3.02 15.33 -11.89
N LYS A 237 3.98 15.73 -11.07
CA LYS A 237 3.72 16.18 -9.70
C LYS A 237 2.91 17.48 -9.76
N THR A 238 1.65 17.41 -9.36
CA THR A 238 0.70 18.53 -9.41
C THR A 238 0.51 19.22 -8.07
N PHE A 239 0.88 18.55 -6.97
CA PHE A 239 0.79 19.09 -5.62
C PHE A 239 1.86 18.47 -4.72
N GLU A 240 2.37 19.27 -3.80
CA GLU A 240 3.20 18.83 -2.67
C GLU A 240 2.96 19.78 -1.49
N GLY A 241 2.78 19.23 -0.30
CA GLY A 241 2.67 20.04 0.91
C GLY A 241 3.10 19.30 2.17
N ILE A 242 3.68 20.07 3.10
CA ILE A 242 4.08 19.59 4.41
C ILE A 242 2.94 19.90 5.39
N PHE A 243 2.45 18.87 6.09
CA PHE A 243 1.40 19.02 7.11
C PHE A 243 1.92 18.77 8.53
N ARG A 244 3.10 18.16 8.66
CA ARG A 244 3.79 17.99 9.94
C ARG A 244 5.27 18.29 9.77
N ASP A 245 5.82 19.18 10.60
CA ASP A 245 7.24 19.55 10.53
C ASP A 245 8.16 18.51 11.21
N ALA A 246 9.47 18.74 11.15
CA ALA A 246 10.47 17.87 11.75
C ALA A 246 10.35 17.76 13.29
N ASN A 247 9.77 18.75 13.96
CA ASN A 247 9.50 18.74 15.40
C ASN A 247 8.22 17.98 15.75
N GLY A 248 7.42 17.60 14.74
CA GLY A 248 6.16 16.91 14.91
C GLY A 248 4.98 17.84 15.15
N SER A 249 5.11 19.14 14.85
CA SER A 249 4.04 20.12 14.96
C SER A 249 3.23 20.21 13.67
N LEU A 250 1.94 20.51 13.80
CA LEU A 250 1.06 20.84 12.67
C LEU A 250 1.59 22.10 11.97
N VAL A 251 1.78 22.01 10.66
CA VAL A 251 2.08 23.16 9.81
C VAL A 251 1.09 23.23 8.65
N ASN A 252 0.84 24.43 8.15
CA ASN A 252 -0.09 24.66 7.04
C ASN A 252 -1.50 24.07 7.27
N GLY A 253 -2.00 24.04 8.51
CA GLY A 253 -3.24 23.35 8.87
C GLY A 253 -4.51 23.83 8.14
N GLY A 254 -4.49 25.06 7.60
CA GLY A 254 -5.56 25.60 6.75
C GLY A 254 -5.42 25.26 5.25
N GLN A 255 -4.40 24.51 4.85
CA GLN A 255 -4.29 23.97 3.49
C GLN A 255 -5.04 22.65 3.37
N ASP A 256 -5.51 22.37 2.16
CA ASP A 256 -6.26 21.17 1.85
C ASP A 256 -5.61 20.36 0.72
N LEU A 257 -5.59 19.05 0.89
CA LEU A 257 -5.48 18.10 -0.21
C LEU A 257 -6.80 18.04 -0.96
N ARG A 258 -6.73 18.23 -2.28
CA ARG A 258 -7.87 18.18 -3.20
C ARG A 258 -7.75 17.01 -4.16
N ILE A 259 -8.78 16.17 -4.19
CA ILE A 259 -8.94 15.07 -5.15
C ILE A 259 -10.26 15.34 -5.88
N TRP A 260 -10.18 15.55 -7.19
CA TRP A 260 -11.37 15.91 -7.97
C TRP A 260 -12.22 14.66 -8.22
N LEU A 261 -13.54 14.81 -8.38
CA LEU A 261 -14.39 13.67 -8.74
C LEU A 261 -13.91 12.97 -10.01
N LYS A 262 -13.46 13.76 -10.99
CA LYS A 262 -12.88 13.25 -12.22
C LYS A 262 -11.60 12.41 -12.02
N ASP A 263 -10.97 12.45 -10.84
CA ASP A 263 -9.81 11.61 -10.56
C ASP A 263 -10.21 10.15 -10.25
N PHE A 264 -11.48 9.89 -9.90
CA PHE A 264 -11.93 8.54 -9.51
C PHE A 264 -12.34 7.64 -10.68
N GLY A 265 -12.34 8.17 -11.91
CA GLY A 265 -12.61 7.42 -13.12
C GLY A 265 -11.98 8.13 -14.32
N ASN A 266 -12.19 7.60 -15.52
CA ASN A 266 -11.66 8.21 -16.73
C ASN A 266 -12.78 8.46 -17.75
N LYS A 267 -12.54 9.35 -18.71
CA LYS A 267 -13.55 9.73 -19.71
C LYS A 267 -13.91 8.64 -20.72
N LEU A 268 -13.08 7.60 -20.87
CA LEU A 268 -13.34 6.49 -21.79
C LEU A 268 -14.37 5.55 -21.16
N ASP A 269 -14.21 5.24 -19.88
CA ASP A 269 -15.04 4.25 -19.18
C ASP A 269 -16.25 4.87 -18.47
N CYS A 270 -16.14 6.12 -18.02
CA CYS A 270 -17.18 6.80 -17.25
C CYS A 270 -17.82 7.95 -18.07
N PRO A 271 -18.75 7.65 -18.99
CA PRO A 271 -19.44 8.66 -19.78
C PRO A 271 -20.24 9.60 -18.85
N GLY A 272 -19.87 10.88 -18.82
CA GLY A 272 -20.47 11.88 -17.91
C GLY A 272 -19.50 12.47 -16.90
N ILE A 273 -18.32 11.88 -16.72
CA ILE A 273 -17.29 12.38 -15.79
C ILE A 273 -16.87 13.83 -16.04
N GLN A 274 -16.94 14.29 -17.30
CA GLN A 274 -16.62 15.69 -17.64
C GLN A 274 -17.64 16.70 -17.10
N LYS A 275 -18.87 16.25 -16.86
CA LYS A 275 -19.95 17.05 -16.29
C LYS A 275 -19.97 17.00 -14.76
N ALA A 276 -19.43 15.92 -14.17
CA ALA A 276 -19.30 15.78 -12.72
C ALA A 276 -18.29 16.78 -12.17
N GLN A 277 -18.81 17.91 -11.66
CA GLN A 277 -18.03 18.86 -10.89
C GLN A 277 -18.01 18.42 -9.44
N GLY A 278 -16.89 18.59 -8.75
CA GLY A 278 -16.78 18.20 -7.35
C GLY A 278 -15.36 17.88 -6.94
N VAL A 279 -15.10 18.02 -5.66
CA VAL A 279 -13.79 17.83 -5.07
C VAL A 279 -13.96 17.27 -3.67
N THR A 280 -13.27 16.18 -3.37
CA THR A 280 -13.08 15.75 -1.99
C THR A 280 -11.94 16.56 -1.40
N THR A 281 -12.17 17.12 -0.22
CA THR A 281 -11.21 17.98 0.47
C THR A 281 -10.80 17.33 1.78
N ILE A 282 -9.50 17.18 1.99
CA ILE A 282 -8.93 16.69 3.25
C ILE A 282 -7.96 17.75 3.77
N SER A 283 -8.25 18.32 4.93
CA SER A 283 -7.38 19.35 5.49
C SER A 283 -6.08 18.77 6.02
N PHE A 284 -5.04 19.59 6.04
CA PHE A 284 -3.75 19.20 6.62
C PHE A 284 -3.86 18.94 8.12
N ALA A 285 -4.80 19.60 8.82
CA ALA A 285 -5.14 19.26 10.20
C ALA A 285 -5.67 17.82 10.32
N GLN A 286 -6.55 17.37 9.42
CA GLN A 286 -7.06 15.99 9.43
C GLN A 286 -5.95 14.96 9.14
N LEU A 287 -5.05 15.25 8.19
CA LEU A 287 -3.89 14.39 7.91
C LEU A 287 -2.95 14.32 9.12
N TYR A 288 -2.72 15.44 9.79
CA TYR A 288 -1.90 15.51 11.00
C TYR A 288 -2.51 14.68 12.14
N GLU A 289 -3.79 14.88 12.44
CA GLU A 289 -4.54 14.13 13.47
C GLU A 289 -4.49 12.62 13.20
N LEU A 290 -4.72 12.23 11.96
CA LEU A 290 -4.65 10.83 11.52
C LEU A 290 -3.31 10.18 11.88
N VAL A 291 -2.19 10.86 11.62
CA VAL A 291 -0.86 10.33 11.94
C VAL A 291 -0.63 10.29 13.45
N GLN A 292 -1.04 11.32 14.20
CA GLN A 292 -0.92 11.35 15.66
C GLN A 292 -1.71 10.21 16.33
N GLU A 293 -2.96 9.99 15.92
CA GLU A 293 -3.79 8.89 16.42
C GLU A 293 -3.17 7.52 16.11
N SER A 294 -2.64 7.36 14.90
CA SER A 294 -2.00 6.12 14.45
C SER A 294 -0.74 5.80 15.26
N GLU A 295 0.10 6.79 15.52
CA GLU A 295 1.30 6.64 16.36
C GLU A 295 0.94 6.36 17.82
N ALA A 296 -0.05 7.05 18.38
CA ALA A 296 -0.51 6.85 19.76
C ALA A 296 -1.09 5.44 19.97
N PHE A 297 -1.85 4.95 18.98
CA PHE A 297 -2.37 3.59 18.98
C PHE A 297 -1.25 2.54 18.96
N ASP A 298 -0.26 2.70 18.08
CA ASP A 298 0.87 1.78 17.98
C ASP A 298 1.71 1.76 19.28
N GLN A 299 1.97 2.93 19.88
CA GLN A 299 2.64 3.03 21.18
C GLN A 299 1.87 2.30 22.29
N THR A 300 0.55 2.49 22.36
CA THR A 300 -0.31 1.82 23.34
C THR A 300 -0.27 0.31 23.17
N ARG A 301 -0.33 -0.17 21.92
CA ARG A 301 -0.23 -1.59 21.57
C ARG A 301 1.13 -2.17 21.98
N LYS A 302 2.23 -1.46 21.71
CA LYS A 302 3.59 -1.87 22.11
C LYS A 302 3.74 -1.96 23.64
N ARG A 303 3.25 -0.95 24.38
CA ARG A 303 3.26 -0.96 25.85
C ARG A 303 2.52 -2.16 26.43
N ARG A 304 1.31 -2.46 25.95
CA ARG A 304 0.50 -3.60 26.42
C ARG A 304 1.14 -4.97 26.14
N ARG A 305 1.93 -5.09 25.06
CA ARG A 305 2.67 -6.32 24.75
C ARG A 305 3.93 -6.46 25.61
N GLY A 306 4.63 -5.35 25.88
CA GLY A 306 5.84 -5.34 26.72
C GLY A 306 5.56 -5.49 28.22
N SER A 307 4.37 -5.12 28.70
CA SER A 307 4.05 -5.13 30.13
C SER A 307 3.63 -6.49 30.70
N GLY A 308 3.60 -7.58 29.91
CA GLY A 308 3.33 -8.93 30.43
C GLY A 308 1.93 -9.14 31.05
N VAL A 309 1.02 -8.15 30.99
CA VAL A 309 -0.36 -8.24 31.54
C VAL A 309 -1.32 -8.98 30.60
N GLY A 310 -0.80 -9.94 29.84
CA GLY A 310 -1.58 -10.88 29.06
C GLY A 310 -1.74 -12.16 29.85
N GLY A 311 -2.79 -12.28 30.66
CA GLY A 311 -3.19 -13.59 31.17
C GLY A 311 -3.26 -14.57 30.00
N ARG A 312 -2.48 -15.65 30.05
CA ARG A 312 -2.55 -16.75 29.06
C ARG A 312 -3.99 -17.25 29.01
N MET A 313 -4.79 -16.73 28.08
CA MET A 313 -6.02 -17.41 27.70
C MET A 313 -5.62 -18.71 27.03
N ARG A 314 -5.76 -19.81 27.76
CA ARG A 314 -5.71 -21.16 27.22
C ARG A 314 -6.91 -21.31 26.29
N PHE A 315 -6.66 -21.30 24.99
CA PHE A 315 -7.65 -21.77 24.02
C PHE A 315 -7.69 -23.30 24.10
N SER A 316 -8.74 -23.86 24.67
CA SER A 316 -9.08 -25.26 24.43
C SER A 316 -9.69 -25.36 23.04
N ARG A 317 -9.03 -26.09 22.15
CA ARG A 317 -9.61 -26.53 20.88
C ARG A 317 -10.76 -27.48 21.25
N VAL A 318 -11.99 -26.99 21.19
CA VAL A 318 -13.15 -27.89 21.17
C VAL A 318 -13.12 -28.56 19.80
N GLU A 319 -12.76 -29.84 19.76
CA GLU A 319 -12.92 -30.65 18.55
C GLU A 319 -14.42 -30.69 18.24
N ALA A 320 -14.83 -29.96 17.21
CA ALA A 320 -16.14 -30.12 16.62
C ALA A 320 -16.18 -31.50 15.97
N ASP A 321 -17.02 -32.36 16.52
CA ASP A 321 -17.24 -33.73 16.10
C ASP A 321 -17.57 -33.79 14.60
N ARG A 322 -16.93 -34.75 13.91
CA ARG A 322 -17.02 -34.92 12.45
C ARG A 322 -18.35 -35.55 12.07
N ARG A 323 -19.39 -34.74 11.90
CA ARG A 323 -20.52 -35.08 11.03
C ARG A 323 -21.34 -33.84 10.68
N TRP A 324 -21.00 -33.16 9.59
CA TRP A 324 -22.00 -32.63 8.67
C TRP A 324 -21.43 -32.36 7.28
N SER A 325 -22.17 -32.89 6.31
CA SER A 325 -21.97 -32.87 4.88
C SER A 325 -22.44 -31.54 4.27
N SER A 326 -21.72 -31.12 3.23
CA SER A 326 -22.17 -30.25 2.12
C SER A 326 -22.83 -28.91 2.46
N GLY A 327 -22.13 -27.83 2.10
CA GLY A 327 -22.76 -26.56 1.74
C GLY A 327 -22.24 -25.37 2.54
N ARG A 328 -21.48 -24.51 1.84
CA ARG A 328 -21.19 -23.09 2.12
C ARG A 328 -21.44 -22.61 3.57
N ARG A 329 -20.39 -22.16 4.25
CA ARG A 329 -20.35 -20.79 4.81
C ARG A 329 -19.04 -20.44 5.54
N SER A 330 -18.74 -19.15 5.39
CA SER A 330 -17.92 -18.29 6.24
C SER A 330 -18.18 -18.53 7.73
N ALA A 331 -17.12 -18.68 8.53
CA ALA A 331 -17.22 -18.76 9.99
C ALA A 331 -17.03 -17.36 10.58
N TYR A 332 -18.10 -16.79 11.15
CA TYR A 332 -18.03 -15.64 12.04
C TYR A 332 -17.79 -16.14 13.47
N LEU A 333 -16.77 -15.59 14.13
CA LEU A 333 -16.51 -15.80 15.56
C LEU A 333 -17.25 -14.72 16.37
N TYR A 334 -18.21 -15.14 17.19
CA TYR A 334 -18.81 -14.30 18.23
C TYR A 334 -17.97 -14.35 19.52
N LEU A 335 -17.69 -13.18 20.08
CA LEU A 335 -17.11 -12.99 21.41
C LEU A 335 -18.25 -12.78 22.42
N ALA A 336 -18.38 -13.69 23.40
CA ALA A 336 -19.13 -13.44 24.62
C ALA A 336 -18.14 -13.34 25.78
N ALA A 337 -17.97 -12.14 26.34
CA ALA A 337 -17.26 -11.96 27.59
C ALA A 337 -18.22 -12.28 28.74
N VAL A 338 -17.97 -13.38 29.46
CA VAL A 338 -18.68 -13.68 30.72
C VAL A 338 -17.79 -13.18 31.87
N SER A 339 -18.10 -12.00 32.38
CA SER A 339 -17.74 -11.63 33.76
C SER A 339 -18.91 -11.97 34.65
N GLY A 340 -18.69 -12.87 35.62
CA GLY A 340 -19.72 -13.36 36.53
C GLY A 340 -20.37 -12.25 37.35
N GLY A 341 -21.69 -12.32 37.47
CA GLY A 341 -22.52 -11.42 38.27
C GLY A 341 -23.93 -11.37 37.68
N GLY A 342 -24.82 -12.23 38.18
CA GLY A 342 -26.12 -12.48 37.58
C GLY A 342 -27.02 -11.24 37.49
N THR A 343 -27.77 -11.16 36.39
CA THR A 343 -29.24 -11.03 36.39
C THR A 343 -29.78 -11.12 34.95
N LYS A 344 -30.92 -11.81 34.85
CA LYS A 344 -31.83 -12.07 33.72
C LYS A 344 -31.65 -11.25 32.43
N SER A 345 -31.37 -11.96 31.33
CA SER A 345 -31.50 -11.45 29.95
C SER A 345 -32.97 -11.19 29.56
N PRO A 346 -33.30 -10.10 28.87
CA PRO A 346 -34.57 -9.98 28.15
C PRO A 346 -34.47 -10.69 26.78
N ARG A 347 -35.52 -11.45 26.44
CA ARG A 347 -35.77 -11.92 25.07
C ARG A 347 -36.04 -10.71 24.16
N ILE A 348 -35.41 -10.68 23.00
CA ILE A 348 -35.81 -9.82 21.88
C ILE A 348 -36.10 -10.77 20.71
N ASP A 349 -37.38 -10.90 20.38
CA ASP A 349 -37.86 -11.59 19.18
C ASP A 349 -37.70 -10.64 17.98
N TRP A 350 -37.00 -11.08 16.94
CA TRP A 350 -36.97 -10.40 15.64
C TRP A 350 -37.89 -11.15 14.69
N TRP A 351 -38.97 -10.47 14.28
CA TRP A 351 -39.79 -10.87 13.14
C TRP A 351 -39.05 -10.53 11.85
N ALA A 352 -39.12 -11.44 10.88
CA ALA A 352 -38.65 -11.24 9.51
C ALA A 352 -39.83 -10.80 8.65
N ASP A 353 -39.60 -9.75 7.84
CA ASP A 353 -40.03 -9.63 6.44
C ASP A 353 -39.02 -8.76 5.70
#